data_AF-A0A133VJX7-F1
#
_entry.id   AF-A0A133VJX7-F1
#
_cell.length_a   1.000
_cell.length_b   1.000
_cell.length_c   1.000
_cell.angle_alpha   90.00
_cell.angle_beta   90.00
_cell.angle_gamma   90.00
#
_symmetry.space_group_name_H-M   'P 1'
#
loop_
_entity.id
_entity.type
_entity.pdbx_description
1 polymer ?
#
loop_
_entity_poly.entity_id
_entity_poly.type
_entity_poly.pdbx_seq_one_letter_code
_entity_poly.pdbx_strand_id
1 'polypeptide(L)'
;ECKDWTEIMEIHELDDPPTCPKCGSGKIGMVEKELRSVRRTLDRVKNGSTKEKKSEIWKTLDKSSRLVSDYGKAAAVAMAGNGISPSMAQDILEEKAEISDKFLDLVIEKERKSLFSKYE
;
A
#
# COMPACT_ATOMS: atom_id res chain seq x y z
N GLU A 1 -10.82 7.94 -7.07
CA GLU A 1 -10.65 8.51 -5.70
C GLU A 1 -10.49 10.04 -5.70
N CYS A 2 -10.76 10.68 -4.54
CA CYS A 2 -10.64 12.13 -4.31
C CYS A 2 -9.21 12.67 -4.17
N LYS A 3 -8.27 11.86 -3.67
CA LYS A 3 -6.87 12.25 -3.37
C LYS A 3 -6.74 13.35 -2.29
N ASP A 4 -7.75 13.46 -1.42
CA ASP A 4 -7.88 14.54 -0.41
C ASP A 4 -7.64 14.08 1.03
N TRP A 5 -7.15 12.87 1.22
CA TRP A 5 -6.87 12.31 2.53
C TRP A 5 -5.52 11.60 2.53
N THR A 6 -4.80 11.75 3.64
CA THR A 6 -3.51 11.11 3.89
C THR A 6 -3.25 11.16 5.37
N GLU A 7 -2.86 10.03 5.95
CA GLU A 7 -2.68 9.89 7.40
C GLU A 7 -1.69 8.75 7.67
N ILE A 8 -1.07 8.78 8.85
CA ILE A 8 -0.33 7.63 9.39
C ILE A 8 -1.29 6.97 10.36
N MET A 9 -1.55 5.69 10.17
CA MET A 9 -2.58 4.94 10.89
C MET A 9 -2.07 3.53 11.15
N GLU A 10 -2.47 2.94 12.27
CA GLU A 10 -2.20 1.54 12.53
C GLU A 10 -3.17 0.63 11.78
N ILE A 11 -2.72 -0.56 11.35
CA ILE A 11 -3.55 -1.45 10.52
C ILE A 11 -4.84 -1.86 11.22
N HIS A 12 -4.80 -2.00 12.55
CA HIS A 12 -5.95 -2.39 13.34
C HIS A 12 -7.05 -1.31 13.38
N GLU A 13 -6.69 -0.04 13.11
CA GLU A 13 -7.61 1.10 13.04
C GLU A 13 -8.29 1.22 11.66
N LEU A 14 -7.79 0.52 10.63
CA LEU A 14 -8.45 0.51 9.33
C LEU A 14 -9.83 -0.15 9.42
N ASP A 15 -10.80 0.41 8.70
CA ASP A 15 -12.11 -0.23 8.52
C ASP A 15 -11.98 -1.58 7.81
N ASP A 16 -12.98 -2.45 7.98
CA ASP A 16 -13.10 -3.71 7.24
C ASP A 16 -14.44 -3.78 6.49
N PRO A 17 -14.47 -3.57 5.16
CA PRO A 17 -13.32 -3.30 4.28
C PRO A 17 -12.75 -1.88 4.45
N PRO A 18 -11.46 -1.64 4.14
CA PRO A 18 -10.86 -0.31 4.22
C PRO A 18 -11.50 0.68 3.24
N THR A 19 -11.93 1.85 3.72
CA THR A 19 -12.53 2.88 2.86
C THR A 19 -12.00 4.28 3.14
N CYS A 20 -12.12 5.18 2.16
CA CYS A 20 -11.69 6.56 2.29
C CYS A 20 -12.69 7.35 3.14
N PRO A 21 -12.28 7.94 4.28
CA PRO A 21 -13.20 8.68 5.15
C PRO A 21 -13.74 9.97 4.51
N LYS A 22 -13.17 10.42 3.39
CA LYS A 22 -13.64 11.61 2.65
C LYS A 22 -14.64 11.32 1.54
N CYS A 23 -14.59 10.13 0.93
CA CYS A 23 -15.40 9.84 -0.26
C CYS A 23 -15.96 8.41 -0.36
N GLY A 24 -15.69 7.54 0.62
CA GLY A 24 -16.18 6.16 0.67
C GLY A 24 -15.51 5.19 -0.30
N SER A 25 -14.53 5.62 -1.09
CA SER A 25 -13.82 4.74 -2.03
C SER A 25 -12.98 3.68 -1.30
N GLY A 26 -13.05 2.42 -1.72
CA GLY A 26 -12.21 1.31 -1.20
C GLY A 26 -10.76 1.31 -1.70
N LYS A 27 -10.43 2.18 -2.66
CA LYS A 27 -9.06 2.34 -3.18
C LYS A 27 -8.21 3.19 -2.25
N ILE A 28 -7.61 2.55 -1.25
CA ILE A 28 -6.67 3.18 -0.29
C ILE A 28 -5.24 2.79 -0.63
N GLY A 29 -4.44 3.77 -1.04
CA GLY A 29 -3.02 3.56 -1.31
C GLY A 29 -2.18 3.62 -0.04
N MET A 30 -1.15 2.77 0.06
CA MET A 30 -0.19 2.73 1.15
C MET A 30 1.23 2.88 0.60
N VAL A 31 2.10 3.58 1.35
CA VAL A 31 3.48 3.82 0.94
C VAL A 31 4.34 4.19 2.16
N GLU A 32 5.56 3.65 2.23
CA GLU A 32 6.55 3.96 3.26
C GLU A 32 7.34 5.24 2.89
N LYS A 33 6.70 6.40 3.05
CA LYS A 33 7.31 7.73 2.81
C LYS A 33 6.79 8.75 3.81
N GLU A 34 7.52 9.85 3.95
CA GLU A 34 7.10 10.98 4.80
C GLU A 34 5.74 11.54 4.36
N LEU A 35 4.84 11.74 5.33
CA LEU A 35 3.47 12.23 5.11
C LEU A 35 3.42 13.51 4.26
N ARG A 36 4.35 14.44 4.48
CA ARG A 36 4.46 15.69 3.71
C ARG A 36 4.73 15.44 2.23
N SER A 37 5.61 14.47 1.93
CA SER A 37 5.94 14.09 0.55
C SER A 37 4.74 13.44 -0.14
N VAL A 38 4.04 12.54 0.56
CA VAL A 38 2.83 11.89 0.05
C VAL A 38 1.73 12.92 -0.25
N ARG A 39 1.45 13.83 0.69
CA ARG A 39 0.46 14.90 0.52
C ARG A 39 0.79 15.77 -0.71
N ARG A 40 2.05 16.18 -0.85
CA ARG A 40 2.51 16.96 -2.01
C ARG A 40 2.29 16.22 -3.33
N THR A 41 2.55 14.91 -3.36
CA THR A 41 2.31 14.07 -4.54
C THR A 41 0.81 14.01 -4.87
N LEU A 42 -0.05 13.80 -3.87
CA LEU A 42 -1.51 13.76 -4.05
C LEU A 42 -2.06 15.09 -4.58
N ASP A 43 -1.66 16.22 -3.98
CA ASP A 43 -2.08 17.56 -4.41
C ASP A 43 -1.70 17.82 -5.87
N ARG A 44 -0.47 17.47 -6.26
CA ARG A 44 0.03 17.65 -7.62
C ARG A 44 -0.67 16.77 -8.63
N VAL A 45 -0.93 15.51 -8.29
CA VAL A 45 -1.65 14.58 -9.17
C VAL A 45 -3.12 14.99 -9.29
N LYS A 46 -3.75 15.46 -8.20
CA LYS A 46 -5.10 16.02 -8.20
C LYS A 46 -5.20 17.23 -9.15
N ASN A 47 -4.18 18.08 -9.16
CA ASN A 47 -4.07 19.24 -10.05
C ASN A 47 -3.56 18.88 -11.47
N GLY A 48 -3.55 17.61 -11.85
CA GLY A 48 -3.29 17.18 -13.23
C GLY A 48 -1.81 17.04 -13.61
N SER A 49 -0.87 17.06 -12.66
CA SER A 49 0.56 16.92 -12.98
C SER A 49 0.88 15.53 -13.56
N THR A 50 1.20 15.49 -14.85
CA THR A 50 1.62 14.25 -15.55
C THR A 50 3.00 13.79 -15.13
N LYS A 51 3.90 14.72 -14.75
CA LYS A 51 5.22 14.41 -14.21
C LYS A 51 5.09 13.66 -12.88
N GLU A 52 4.24 14.14 -11.98
CA GLU A 52 4.06 13.53 -10.67
C GLU A 52 3.41 12.13 -10.77
N LYS A 53 2.54 11.89 -11.77
CA LYS A 53 2.01 10.55 -12.06
C LYS A 53 3.09 9.51 -12.43
N LYS A 54 4.28 9.95 -12.83
CA LYS A 54 5.42 9.05 -13.10
C LYS A 54 6.32 8.83 -11.89
N SER A 55 6.11 9.57 -10.80
CA SER A 55 6.87 9.44 -9.55
C SER A 55 6.67 8.06 -8.93
N GLU A 56 7.67 7.62 -8.16
CA GLU A 56 7.57 6.33 -7.47
C GLU A 56 6.45 6.34 -6.42
N ILE A 57 6.32 7.43 -5.65
CA ILE A 57 5.26 7.57 -4.64
C ILE A 57 3.88 7.34 -5.26
N TRP A 58 3.56 8.02 -6.38
CA TRP A 58 2.26 7.84 -7.03
C TRP A 58 2.08 6.42 -7.57
N LYS A 59 3.10 5.83 -8.19
CA LYS A 59 3.02 4.45 -8.70
C LYS A 59 2.79 3.44 -7.58
N THR A 60 3.46 3.60 -6.44
CA THR A 60 3.26 2.74 -5.27
C THR A 60 1.85 2.89 -4.71
N LEU A 61 1.36 4.13 -4.56
CA LEU A 61 -0.02 4.40 -4.11
C LEU A 61 -1.07 3.83 -5.06
N ASP A 62 -0.91 4.04 -6.37
CA ASP A 62 -1.85 3.56 -7.37
C ASP A 62 -1.91 2.03 -7.40
N LYS A 63 -0.76 1.35 -7.36
CA LYS A 63 -0.70 -0.12 -7.30
C LYS A 63 -1.28 -0.66 -6.00
N SER A 64 -0.85 -0.15 -4.86
CA SER A 64 -1.33 -0.62 -3.55
C SER A 64 -2.82 -0.37 -3.35
N SER A 65 -3.35 0.75 -3.85
CA SER A 65 -4.79 1.04 -3.78
C SER A 65 -5.66 0.02 -4.49
N ARG A 66 -5.14 -0.59 -5.57
CA ARG A 66 -5.82 -1.70 -6.24
C ARG A 66 -5.80 -2.94 -5.37
N LEU A 67 -4.63 -3.29 -4.81
CA LEU A 67 -4.53 -4.44 -3.90
C LEU A 67 -5.44 -4.31 -2.68
N VAL A 68 -5.51 -3.13 -2.06
CA VAL A 68 -6.43 -2.90 -0.92
C VAL A 68 -7.88 -2.98 -1.36
N SER A 69 -8.22 -2.47 -2.55
CA SER A 69 -9.57 -2.58 -3.08
C SER A 69 -9.97 -4.03 -3.40
N ASP A 70 -9.02 -4.87 -3.82
CA ASP A 70 -9.27 -6.24 -4.27
C ASP A 70 -9.21 -7.26 -3.11
N TYR A 71 -8.31 -7.05 -2.15
CA TYR A 71 -8.02 -7.99 -1.06
C TYR A 71 -8.30 -7.43 0.36
N GLY A 72 -8.76 -6.18 0.47
CA GLY A 72 -9.12 -5.57 1.76
C GLY A 72 -7.96 -5.48 2.74
N LYS A 73 -8.23 -5.80 4.02
CA LYS A 73 -7.23 -5.73 5.09
C LYS A 73 -6.02 -6.63 4.88
N ALA A 74 -6.17 -7.77 4.19
CA ALA A 74 -5.03 -8.64 3.92
C ALA A 74 -3.93 -7.93 3.13
N ALA A 75 -4.30 -7.09 2.14
CA ALA A 75 -3.31 -6.30 1.41
C ALA A 75 -2.60 -5.27 2.30
N ALA A 76 -3.32 -4.65 3.23
CA ALA A 76 -2.72 -3.73 4.19
C ALA A 76 -1.72 -4.44 5.12
N VAL A 77 -2.05 -5.64 5.58
CA VAL A 77 -1.14 -6.46 6.40
C VAL A 77 0.08 -6.90 5.60
N ALA A 78 -0.08 -7.39 4.38
CA ALA A 78 1.05 -7.78 3.54
C ALA A 78 2.00 -6.61 3.28
N MET A 79 1.45 -5.43 2.97
CA MET A 79 2.22 -4.22 2.69
C MET A 79 2.90 -3.60 3.92
N ALA A 80 2.50 -4.00 5.13
CA ALA A 80 3.12 -3.51 6.36
C ALA A 80 4.45 -4.18 6.68
N GLY A 81 4.77 -5.29 6.00
CA GLY A 81 6.08 -5.91 6.11
C GLY A 81 7.18 -4.99 5.56
N ASN A 82 8.30 -4.92 6.27
CA ASN A 82 9.40 -4.03 5.99
C ASN A 82 10.02 -4.32 4.61
N GLY A 83 10.07 -3.30 3.76
CA GLY A 83 10.63 -3.42 2.41
C GLY A 83 9.78 -4.25 1.46
N ILE A 84 8.52 -4.54 1.80
CA ILE A 84 7.58 -5.18 0.88
C ILE A 84 7.04 -4.14 -0.12
N SER A 85 7.33 -4.37 -1.39
CA SER A 85 6.76 -3.59 -2.49
C SER A 85 5.34 -4.08 -2.84
N PRO A 86 4.51 -3.27 -3.52
CA PRO A 86 3.20 -3.72 -3.97
C PRO A 86 3.24 -5.00 -4.80
N SER A 87 4.26 -5.21 -5.63
CA SER A 87 4.43 -6.46 -6.37
C SER A 87 4.69 -7.66 -5.45
N MET A 88 5.50 -7.48 -4.41
CA MET A 88 5.76 -8.56 -3.45
C MET A 88 4.51 -8.87 -2.62
N ALA A 89 3.74 -7.84 -2.24
CA ALA A 89 2.45 -8.02 -1.58
C ALA A 89 1.46 -8.75 -2.49
N GLN A 90 1.42 -8.41 -3.77
CA GLN A 90 0.59 -9.11 -4.76
C GLN A 90 0.93 -10.60 -4.82
N ASP A 91 2.21 -10.97 -4.89
CA ASP A 91 2.63 -12.38 -4.89
C ASP A 91 2.11 -13.14 -3.65
N ILE A 92 2.17 -12.51 -2.47
CA ILE A 92 1.67 -13.11 -1.22
C ILE A 92 0.15 -13.33 -1.31
N LEU A 93 -0.58 -12.30 -1.74
CA LEU A 93 -2.05 -12.30 -1.79
C LEU A 93 -2.59 -13.29 -2.82
N GLU A 94 -1.91 -13.44 -3.96
CA GLU A 94 -2.24 -14.43 -4.98
C GLU A 94 -2.03 -15.87 -4.48
N GLU A 95 -1.03 -16.10 -3.62
CA GLU A 95 -0.83 -17.41 -3.00
C GLU A 95 -1.81 -17.67 -1.84
N LYS A 96 -2.03 -16.68 -0.98
CA LYS A 96 -2.92 -16.77 0.18
C LYS A 96 -3.47 -15.39 0.52
N ALA A 97 -4.75 -15.15 0.23
CA ALA A 97 -5.40 -13.88 0.57
C ALA A 97 -5.93 -13.82 2.02
N GLU A 98 -6.11 -14.96 2.67
CA GLU A 98 -6.62 -15.05 4.04
C GLU A 98 -5.48 -14.91 5.06
N ILE A 99 -5.63 -13.94 5.97
CA ILE A 99 -4.69 -13.73 7.08
C ILE A 99 -4.70 -14.97 7.97
N SER A 100 -3.59 -15.69 7.94
CA SER A 100 -3.36 -16.98 8.59
C SER A 100 -1.86 -17.14 8.85
N ASP A 101 -1.46 -18.13 9.63
CA ASP A 101 -0.04 -18.39 9.90
C ASP A 101 0.76 -18.52 8.60
N LYS A 102 0.24 -19.29 7.63
CA LYS A 102 0.87 -19.42 6.30
C LYS A 102 1.04 -18.07 5.58
N PHE A 103 0.04 -17.19 5.67
CA PHE A 103 0.13 -15.86 5.09
C PHE A 103 1.25 -15.03 5.74
N LEU A 104 1.35 -15.07 7.07
CA LEU A 104 2.39 -14.36 7.81
C LEU A 104 3.79 -14.93 7.51
N ASP A 105 3.91 -16.25 7.35
CA ASP A 105 5.16 -16.89 6.92
C ASP A 105 5.63 -16.37 5.55
N LEU A 106 4.71 -16.20 4.60
CA LEU A 106 5.01 -15.64 3.28
C LEU A 106 5.46 -14.18 3.35
N VAL A 107 4.84 -13.37 4.23
CA VAL A 107 5.25 -12.00 4.50
C VAL A 107 6.70 -11.97 5.00
N ILE A 108 7.01 -12.76 6.03
CA ILE A 108 8.36 -12.84 6.62
C ILE A 108 9.39 -13.30 5.58
N GLU A 109 9.04 -14.27 4.73
CA GLU A 109 9.94 -14.74 3.67
C GLU A 109 10.27 -13.61 2.67
N LYS A 110 9.25 -12.82 2.28
CA LYS A 110 9.43 -11.68 1.37
C LYS A 110 10.23 -10.56 2.01
N GLU A 111 10.02 -10.24 3.29
CA GLU A 111 10.85 -9.28 4.04
C GLU A 111 12.33 -9.72 4.03
N ARG A 112 12.59 -11.00 4.35
CA ARG A 112 13.94 -11.55 4.38
C ARG A 112 14.63 -11.43 3.02
N LYS A 113 13.92 -11.72 1.92
CA LYS A 113 14.44 -11.54 0.55
C LYS A 113 14.72 -10.06 0.25
N SER A 114 13.84 -9.15 0.66
CA SER A 114 14.03 -7.70 0.49
C SER A 114 15.27 -7.20 1.23
N LEU A 115 15.50 -7.69 2.45
CA LEU A 115 16.68 -7.35 3.24
C LEU A 115 17.98 -7.85 2.60
N PHE A 116 18.04 -9.09 2.14
CA PHE A 116 19.25 -9.61 1.49
C PHE A 116 19.61 -8.86 0.21
N SER A 117 18.62 -8.49 -0.61
CA SER A 117 18.84 -7.71 -1.82
C SER A 117 19.44 -6.32 -1.56
N LYS A 118 19.40 -5.79 -0.33
CA LYS A 118 20.02 -4.51 0.03
C LYS A 118 21.54 -4.62 0.29
N TYR A 119 22.06 -5.83 0.46
CA TYR A 119 23.47 -6.09 0.78
C TYR A 119 24.27 -6.69 -0.39
N GLU A 120 23.63 -6.96 -1.52
CA GLU A 120 24.27 -7.33 -2.80
C GLU A 120 24.48 -6.09 -3.69
#